data_AF-A0A3M9MUA4-F1
#
_entry.id   AF-A0A3M9MUA4-F1
#
_cell.length_a   1.000
_cell.length_b   1.000
_cell.length_c   1.000
_cell.angle_alpha   90.00
_cell.angle_beta   90.00
_cell.angle_gamma   90.00
#
_symmetry.space_group_name_H-M   'P 1'
#
loop_
_entity.id
_entity.type
_entity.pdbx_description
1 polymer ?
#
loop_
_entity_poly.entity_id
_entity_poly.type
_entity_poly.pdbx_seq_one_letter_code
_entity_poly.pdbx_strand_id
1 'polypeptide(L)' 'MEGFWSQLKRGIYGIYHSVSPKHLHRYCHEFGYRYNYRTITYCTRFEDAVSKVGNTRITYDNLIA' A
#
# COMPACT_ATOMS: atom_id res chain seq x y z
N MET A 1 -14.45 -5.85 -10.50
CA MET A 1 -13.18 -6.16 -9.79
C MET A 1 -11.92 -5.83 -10.62
N GLU A 2 -12.04 -5.62 -11.94
CA GLU A 2 -10.91 -5.33 -12.83
C GLU A 2 -10.21 -3.98 -12.59
N GLY A 3 -10.94 -2.97 -12.10
CA GLY A 3 -10.40 -1.65 -11.81
C GLY A 3 -9.25 -1.67 -10.79
N PHE A 4 -9.35 -2.52 -9.76
CA PHE A 4 -8.31 -2.67 -8.74
C PHE A 4 -7.01 -3.21 -9.34
N TRP A 5 -7.08 -4.34 -10.06
CA TRP A 5 -5.92 -5.00 -10.65
C TRP A 5 -5.26 -4.16 -11.75
N SER A 6 -6.04 -3.35 -12.46
CA SER A 6 -5.50 -2.40 -13.45
C SER A 6 -4.66 -1.30 -12.77
N GLN A 7 -5.10 -0.79 -11.61
CA GLN A 7 -4.37 0.22 -10.83
C GLN A 7 -3.12 -0.37 -10.18
N LEU A 8 -3.21 -1.57 -9.59
CA LEU A 8 -2.06 -2.25 -9.00
C LEU A 8 -0.95 -2.48 -10.04
N LYS A 9 -1.30 -3.01 -11.22
CA LYS A 9 -0.33 -3.24 -12.31
C LYS A 9 0.35 -1.94 -12.73
N ARG A 10 -0.41 -0.86 -12.95
CA ARG A 10 0.16 0.46 -13.29
C ARG A 10 1.07 1.01 -12.20
N GLY A 11 0.70 0.82 -10.94
CA GLY A 11 1.52 1.23 -9.80
C GLY A 11 2.84 0.46 -9.70
N ILE A 12 2.83 -0.85 -9.95
CA ILE A 12 4.05 -1.67 -9.98
C ILE A 12 4.99 -1.18 -11.08
N TYR A 13 4.47 -0.93 -12.29
CA TYR A 13 5.29 -0.46 -13.40
C TYR A 13 5.79 0.98 -13.26
N GLY A 14 5.00 1.87 -12.64
CA GLY A 14 5.30 3.31 -12.61
C GLY A 14 5.85 3.86 -11.29
N ILE A 15 5.66 3.17 -10.16
CA ILE A 15 6.08 3.67 -8.83
C ILE A 15 7.21 2.81 -8.27
N TYR A 16 7.00 1.48 -8.24
CA TYR A 16 7.94 0.58 -7.54
C TYR A 16 9.02 0.02 -8.46
N HIS A 17 8.75 -0.12 -9.77
CA HIS A 17 9.62 -0.62 -10.84
C HIS A 17 10.18 -2.05 -10.67
N SER A 18 10.47 -2.48 -9.44
CA SER A 18 10.91 -3.81 -9.07
C SER A 18 10.22 -4.23 -7.78
N VAL A 19 9.52 -5.36 -7.81
CA VAL A 19 8.79 -5.91 -6.66
C VAL A 19 9.24 -7.33 -6.39
N SER A 20 9.50 -7.64 -5.12
CA SER A 20 9.79 -9.00 -4.68
C SER A 20 8.49 -9.72 -4.30
N PRO A 21 8.33 -11.03 -4.64
CA PRO A 21 7.23 -11.85 -4.15
C PRO A 21 7.07 -11.79 -2.63
N LYS A 22 8.19 -11.65 -1.91
CA LYS A 22 8.25 -11.55 -0.44
C LYS A 22 7.42 -10.39 0.12
N HIS A 23 7.41 -9.25 -0.58
CA HIS A 23 6.73 -8.04 -0.15
C HIS A 23 5.42 -7.79 -0.89
N LEU A 24 4.99 -8.72 -1.77
CA LEU A 24 3.80 -8.56 -2.60
C LEU A 24 2.54 -8.23 -1.78
N HIS A 25 2.42 -8.85 -0.61
CA HIS A 25 1.32 -8.61 0.32
C HIS A 25 1.21 -7.13 0.75
N ARG A 26 2.34 -6.43 0.91
CA ARG A 26 2.37 -5.02 1.34
C ARG A 26 1.83 -4.10 0.25
N TYR A 27 2.23 -4.34 -1.00
CA TYR A 27 1.70 -3.60 -2.15
C TYR A 27 0.20 -3.85 -2.29
N CYS A 28 -0.26 -5.10 -2.24
CA CYS A 28 -1.68 -5.41 -2.30
C CYS A 28 -2.48 -4.72 -1.19
N HIS A 29 -1.95 -4.69 0.04
CA HIS A 29 -2.59 -4.01 1.17
C HIS A 29 -2.68 -2.49 0.96
N GLU A 30 -1.62 -1.87 0.46
CA GLU A 30 -1.60 -0.44 0.17
C GLU A 30 -2.59 -0.04 -0.92
N PHE A 31 -2.60 -0.75 -2.06
CA PHE A 31 -3.58 -0.48 -3.12
C PHE A 31 -5.00 -0.83 -2.67
N GLY A 32 -5.17 -1.86 -1.83
CA GLY A 32 -6.46 -2.22 -1.24
C GLY A 32 -7.00 -1.08 -0.38
N TYR A 33 -6.14 -0.52 0.47
CA TYR A 33 -6.43 0.68 1.25
C TYR A 33 -6.84 1.84 0.34
N ARG A 34 -6.02 2.20 -0.66
CA ARG A 34 -6.34 3.30 -1.59
C ARG A 34 -7.67 3.10 -2.31
N TYR A 35 -7.97 1.88 -2.75
CA TYR A 35 -9.19 1.57 -3.49
C TYR A 35 -10.44 1.61 -2.60
N ASN A 36 -10.33 1.10 -1.37
CA ASN A 36 -11.45 1.06 -0.42
C ASN A 36 -11.77 2.46 0.12
N TYR A 37 -10.74 3.26 0.40
CA TYR A 37 -10.85 4.63 0.92
C TYR A 37 -10.89 5.68 -0.20
N ARG A 38 -11.37 5.33 -1.40
CA ARG A 38 -11.41 6.24 -2.56
C ARG A 38 -12.48 7.33 -2.47
N THR A 39 -13.53 7.11 -1.68
CA THR A 39 -14.68 8.02 -1.55
C THR A 39 -14.57 8.98 -0.38
N ILE A 40 -13.55 8.82 0.47
CA ILE A 40 -13.33 9.70 1.62
C ILE A 40 -12.44 10.89 1.27
N THR A 41 -12.64 12.00 1.98
CA THR A 41 -11.86 13.21 1.81
C THR A 41 -10.39 12.98 2.13
N TYR A 42 -9.51 13.67 1.41
CA TYR A 42 -8.06 13.52 1.53
C TYR A 42 -7.54 13.72 2.96
N CYS A 43 -8.05 14.72 3.69
CA CYS A 43 -7.64 15.02 5.07
C CYS A 43 -7.94 13.84 6.00
N THR A 44 -9.18 13.34 5.97
CA THR A 44 -9.61 12.19 6.77
C THR A 44 -8.82 10.93 6.42
N ARG A 45 -8.48 10.71 5.14
CA ARG A 45 -7.66 9.57 4.73
C ARG A 45 -6.24 9.67 5.28
N PHE A 46 -5.68 10.87 5.28
CA PHE A 46 -4.34 11.10 5.81
C PHE A 46 -4.31 10.89 7.33
N GLU A 47 -5.27 11.45 8.05
CA GLU A 47 -5.41 11.27 9.50
C GLU A 47 -5.57 9.79 9.88
N ASP A 48 -6.43 9.06 9.16
CA ASP A 48 -6.61 7.61 9.34
C ASP A 48 -5.30 6.85 9.08
N ALA A 49 -4.60 7.15 7.98
CA ALA A 49 -3.33 6.51 7.66
C ALA A 49 -2.28 6.75 8.75
N VAL A 50 -2.13 7.98 9.23
CA VAL A 50 -1.17 8.34 10.30
C VAL A 50 -1.53 7.65 11.61
N SER A 51 -2.82 7.58 11.96
CA SER A 51 -3.27 6.90 13.19
C SER A 51 -2.88 5.41 13.22
N LYS A 52 -2.83 4.76 12.04
CA LYS A 52 -2.50 3.33 11.88
C LYS A 52 -1.00 3.03 11.89
N VAL A 53 -0.14 4.06 11.83
CA VAL A 53 1.33 3.90 11.86
C VAL A 53 1.86 3.72 13.28
N GLY A 54 1.09 4.14 14.31
CA GLY A 54 1.48 4.03 15.71
C GLY A 54 1.94 2.62 16.10
N ASN A 55 3.11 2.53 16.76
CA ASN A 55 3.77 1.29 17.20
C ASN A 55 4.28 0.33 16.11
N THR A 56 4.33 0.74 14.84
CA THR A 56 4.95 -0.08 13.79
C THR A 56 6.45 0.26 13.66
N ARG A 57 7.33 -0.65 14.08
CA ARG A 57 8.77 -0.57 13.83
C ARG A 57 9.19 -1.68 12.89
N ILE A 58 9.66 -1.32 11.70
CA ILE A 58 10.25 -2.26 10.74
C ILE A 58 11.76 -2.03 10.72
N THR A 59 12.53 -3.05 11.08
CA THR A 59 13.99 -3.05 10.93
C THR A 59 14.39 -3.61 9.57
N TYR A 60 15.61 -3.30 9.11
CA TYR A 60 16.12 -3.86 7.85
C TYR A 60 16.15 -5.38 7.88
N ASP A 61 16.55 -5.97 9.00
CA ASP A 61 16.50 -7.41 9.25
C ASP A 61 15.10 -8.00 8.99
N ASN A 62 14.06 -7.44 9.62
CA ASN A 62 12.66 -7.84 9.38
C ASN A 62 12.16 -7.56 7.96
N LEU A 63 12.82 -6.68 7.20
CA LEU A 63 12.47 -6.41 5.80
C LEU A 63 13.03 -7.50 4.89
N ILE A 64 14.21 -8.03 5.19
CA ILE A 64 14.88 -9.06 4.36
C ILE A 64 14.66 -10.49 4.87
N ALA A 65 14.23 -10.69 6.12
CA ALA A 65 13.98 -11.97 6.79
C ALA A 65 12.81 -12.74 6.20
#